data_AF-A0A353NF47-F1
#
_entry.id   AF-A0A353NF47-F1
#
_cell.length_a   1.000
_cell.length_b   1.000
_cell.length_c   1.000
_cell.angle_alpha   90.00
_cell.angle_beta   90.00
_cell.angle_gamma   90.00
#
_symmetry.space_group_name_H-M   'P 1'
#
loop_
_entity.id
_entity.type
_entity.pdbx_description
1 polymer ?
#
loop_
_entity_poly.entity_id
_entity_poly.type
_entity_poly.pdbx_seq_one_letter_code
_entity_poly.pdbx_strand_id
1 'polypeptide(L)'
;MKKAGKDAEKKLKASLALTDLEIKALRDALAQSMLGEKERSTNDHTYLLYGGYEPLSVKLTTIMNNKSGIAWTSYSHTGVPVQTSAIGVGSEMFNGYYDQTDIHKKVIKISGLNI
;
A
#
# COMPACT_ATOMS: atom_id res chain seq x y z
N MET A 1 -12.95 -24.08 23.86
CA MET A 1 -12.40 -23.53 22.59
C MET A 1 -13.46 -22.99 21.63
N LYS A 2 -14.58 -23.69 21.33
CA LYS A 2 -15.58 -23.22 20.34
C LYS A 2 -16.31 -21.89 20.68
N LYS A 3 -16.58 -21.61 21.95
CA LYS A 3 -17.26 -20.37 22.39
C LYS A 3 -16.37 -19.13 22.21
N ALA A 4 -15.13 -19.19 22.69
CA ALA A 4 -14.17 -18.10 22.54
C ALA A 4 -13.90 -17.73 21.06
N GLY A 5 -13.84 -18.71 20.16
CA GLY A 5 -13.74 -18.46 18.72
C GLY A 5 -14.94 -17.71 18.15
N LYS A 6 -16.17 -18.10 18.51
CA LYS A 6 -17.40 -17.41 18.08
C LYS A 6 -17.49 -15.99 18.64
N ASP A 7 -17.08 -15.79 19.89
CA ASP A 7 -17.07 -14.47 20.53
C ASP A 7 -16.05 -13.53 19.86
N ALA A 8 -14.86 -14.05 19.51
CA ALA A 8 -13.85 -13.32 18.75
C ALA A 8 -14.34 -12.94 17.35
N GLU A 9 -14.99 -13.86 16.63
CA GLU A 9 -15.57 -13.58 15.31
C GLU A 9 -16.68 -12.52 15.38
N LYS A 10 -17.56 -12.59 16.38
CA LYS A 10 -18.61 -11.58 16.60
C LYS A 10 -18.00 -10.20 16.86
N LYS A 11 -16.96 -10.14 17.69
CA LYS A 11 -16.23 -8.90 17.98
C LYS A 11 -15.56 -8.34 16.72
N LEU A 12 -14.93 -9.18 15.91
CA LEU A 12 -14.33 -8.80 14.63
C LEU A 12 -15.38 -8.24 13.66
N LYS A 13 -16.51 -8.93 13.49
CA LYS A 13 -17.62 -8.45 12.64
C LYS A 13 -18.17 -7.11 13.12
N ALA A 14 -18.32 -6.94 14.43
CA ALA A 14 -18.74 -5.67 15.01
C ALA A 14 -17.71 -4.55 14.75
N SER A 15 -16.41 -4.82 14.86
CA SER A 15 -15.36 -3.83 14.56
C SER A 15 -15.27 -3.46 13.07
N LEU A 16 -15.71 -4.36 12.19
CA LEU A 16 -15.73 -4.12 10.74
C LEU A 16 -16.97 -3.36 10.27
N ALA A 17 -17.99 -3.20 11.13
CA ALA A 17 -19.18 -2.43 10.80
C ALA A 17 -18.81 -0.98 10.46
N LEU A 18 -19.46 -0.42 9.42
CA LEU A 18 -19.29 0.96 9.04
C LEU A 18 -20.05 1.87 10.01
N THR A 19 -19.40 2.92 10.46
CA THR A 19 -20.01 4.02 11.20
C THR A 19 -20.74 4.97 10.24
N ASP A 20 -21.63 5.81 10.77
CA ASP A 20 -22.33 6.81 9.96
C ASP A 20 -21.37 7.79 9.27
N LEU A 21 -20.25 8.13 9.93
CA LEU A 21 -19.20 8.98 9.37
C LEU A 21 -18.52 8.31 8.17
N GLU A 22 -18.21 7.01 8.29
CA GLU A 22 -17.61 6.23 7.20
C GLU A 22 -18.58 6.06 6.03
N ILE A 23 -19.86 5.82 6.31
CA ILE A 23 -20.91 5.77 5.27
C ILE A 23 -21.00 7.12 4.54
N LYS A 24 -21.01 8.24 5.28
CA LYS A 24 -21.01 9.57 4.68
C LYS A 24 -19.78 9.78 3.78
N ALA A 25 -18.59 9.45 4.27
CA ALA A 25 -17.36 9.59 3.51
C ALA A 25 -17.36 8.74 2.21
N LEU A 26 -17.93 7.53 2.26
CA LEU A 26 -18.09 6.67 1.08
C LEU A 26 -19.10 7.24 0.07
N ARG A 27 -20.20 7.86 0.53
CA ARG A 27 -21.15 8.54 -0.35
C ARG A 27 -20.52 9.73 -1.05
N ASP A 28 -19.77 10.55 -0.31
CA ASP A 28 -19.06 11.71 -0.85
C ASP A 28 -18.01 11.26 -1.89
N ALA A 29 -17.25 10.20 -1.59
CA ALA A 29 -16.28 9.62 -2.52
C ALA A 29 -16.96 9.01 -3.76
N LEU A 30 -18.07 8.28 -3.61
CA LEU A 30 -18.83 7.75 -4.73
C LEU A 30 -19.32 8.86 -5.67
N ALA A 31 -19.83 9.97 -5.11
CA ALA A 31 -20.24 11.12 -5.92
C ALA A 31 -19.08 11.67 -6.78
N GLN A 32 -17.87 11.80 -6.21
CA GLN A 32 -16.66 12.19 -6.96
C GLN A 32 -16.25 11.16 -8.01
N SER A 33 -16.48 9.88 -7.72
CA SER A 33 -16.14 8.76 -8.61
C SER A 33 -17.02 8.73 -9.86
N MET A 34 -18.29 9.15 -9.71
CA MET A 34 -19.26 9.26 -10.80
C MET A 34 -18.98 10.45 -11.73
N LEU A 35 -18.17 11.43 -11.30
CA LEU A 35 -17.68 12.48 -12.19
C LEU A 35 -16.66 11.92 -13.18
N GLY A 36 -16.64 12.48 -14.39
CA GLY A 36 -15.58 12.19 -15.36
C GLY A 36 -14.21 12.59 -14.80
N GLU A 37 -13.14 11.89 -15.18
CA GLU A 37 -11.79 12.14 -14.65
C GLU A 37 -11.35 13.61 -14.81
N LYS A 38 -11.67 14.22 -15.96
CA LYS A 38 -11.39 15.63 -16.27
C LYS A 38 -12.28 16.63 -15.52
N GLU A 39 -13.40 16.17 -14.97
CA GLU A 39 -14.36 16.99 -14.21
C GLU A 39 -14.00 17.01 -12.71
N ARG A 40 -13.17 16.06 -12.26
CA ARG A 40 -12.69 16.03 -10.88
C ARG A 40 -11.70 17.18 -10.68
N SER A 41 -11.85 17.87 -9.54
CA SER A 41 -10.92 18.92 -9.13
C SER A 41 -9.49 18.36 -9.01
N THR A 42 -8.52 19.09 -9.52
CA THR A 42 -7.08 18.74 -9.41
C THR A 42 -6.37 19.58 -8.34
N ASN A 43 -7.13 20.22 -7.44
CA ASN A 43 -6.54 21.03 -6.38
C ASN A 43 -5.90 20.16 -5.29
N ASP A 44 -5.10 20.81 -4.44
CA ASP A 44 -4.38 20.15 -3.34
C ASP A 44 -5.32 19.42 -2.39
N HIS A 45 -6.53 19.94 -2.16
CA HIS A 45 -7.51 19.28 -1.29
C HIS A 45 -7.96 17.94 -1.86
N THR A 46 -8.28 17.88 -3.16
CA THR A 46 -8.65 16.64 -3.83
C THR A 46 -7.47 15.66 -3.86
N TYR A 47 -6.25 16.15 -4.07
CA TYR A 47 -5.05 15.32 -3.98
C TYR A 47 -4.85 14.74 -2.57
N LEU A 48 -5.03 15.53 -1.51
CA LEU A 48 -4.94 15.03 -0.13
C LEU A 48 -5.96 13.92 0.15
N LEU A 49 -7.16 14.01 -0.43
CA LEU A 49 -8.22 13.03 -0.23
C LEU A 49 -8.04 11.73 -1.02
N TYR A 50 -7.49 11.81 -2.23
CA TYR A 50 -7.53 10.69 -3.20
C TYR A 50 -6.21 10.42 -3.93
N GLY A 51 -5.19 11.26 -3.81
CA GLY A 51 -3.88 11.04 -4.43
C GLY A 51 -3.85 11.03 -5.95
N GLY A 52 -4.91 11.52 -6.60
CA GLY A 52 -5.10 11.40 -8.06
C GLY A 52 -5.67 10.06 -8.52
N TYR A 53 -5.98 9.14 -7.61
CA TYR A 53 -6.60 7.85 -7.93
C TYR A 53 -8.14 7.92 -7.88
N GLU A 54 -8.77 6.79 -8.20
CA GLU A 54 -10.22 6.60 -8.17
C GLU A 54 -10.77 6.84 -6.74
N PRO A 55 -11.62 7.87 -6.53
CA PRO A 55 -12.00 8.33 -5.19
C PRO A 55 -12.66 7.26 -4.29
N LEU A 56 -13.55 6.43 -4.83
CA LEU A 56 -14.26 5.42 -4.05
C LEU A 56 -13.31 4.32 -3.56
N SER A 57 -12.45 3.83 -4.45
CA SER A 57 -11.43 2.82 -4.16
C SER A 57 -10.46 3.30 -3.08
N VAL A 58 -10.00 4.55 -3.16
CA VAL A 58 -9.13 5.13 -2.12
C VAL A 58 -9.86 5.22 -0.78
N LYS A 59 -11.13 5.65 -0.76
CA LYS A 59 -11.85 5.78 0.52
C LYS A 59 -12.18 4.43 1.15
N LEU A 60 -12.58 3.43 0.34
CA LEU A 60 -12.82 2.05 0.80
C LEU A 60 -11.56 1.45 1.43
N THR A 61 -10.43 1.54 0.74
CA THR A 61 -9.16 1.02 1.23
C THR A 61 -8.68 1.77 2.47
N THR A 62 -8.83 3.10 2.52
CA THR A 62 -8.51 3.90 3.72
C THR A 62 -9.30 3.44 4.95
N ILE A 63 -10.61 3.24 4.82
CA ILE A 63 -11.46 2.78 5.92
C ILE A 63 -11.04 1.37 6.37
N MET A 64 -10.78 0.48 5.42
CA MET A 64 -10.33 -0.88 5.71
C MET A 64 -8.99 -0.88 6.44
N ASN A 65 -8.02 -0.10 5.96
CA ASN A 65 -6.69 0.04 6.57
C ASN A 65 -6.79 0.55 8.00
N ASN A 66 -7.61 1.58 8.26
CA ASN A 66 -7.82 2.11 9.60
C ASN A 66 -8.39 1.05 10.55
N LYS A 67 -9.37 0.26 10.10
CA LYS A 67 -9.94 -0.85 10.90
C LYS A 67 -8.93 -1.98 11.11
N SER A 68 -7.96 -2.14 10.21
CA SER A 68 -6.87 -3.11 10.31
C SER A 68 -5.62 -2.60 11.04
N GLY A 69 -5.58 -1.35 11.47
CA GLY A 69 -4.38 -0.75 12.09
C GLY A 69 -3.23 -0.51 11.10
N ILE A 70 -3.53 -0.34 9.81
CA ILE A 70 -2.58 -0.07 8.73
C ILE A 70 -2.72 1.40 8.34
N ALA A 71 -1.59 2.06 8.05
CA ALA A 71 -1.57 3.45 7.59
C ALA A 71 -0.61 3.62 6.40
N TRP A 72 -0.86 4.65 5.61
CA TRP A 72 -0.05 5.03 4.45
C TRP A 72 0.37 6.50 4.58
N THR A 73 1.60 6.81 4.20
CA THR A 73 2.19 8.16 4.30
C THR A 73 2.30 8.87 2.96
N SER A 74 2.15 8.13 1.85
CA SER A 74 2.31 8.64 0.49
C SER A 74 1.34 7.94 -0.45
N TYR A 75 0.90 8.67 -1.47
CA TYR A 75 0.20 8.12 -2.64
C TYR A 75 1.20 7.69 -3.75
N SER A 76 2.49 7.77 -3.48
CA SER A 76 3.58 7.43 -4.40
C SER A 76 4.65 6.59 -3.71
N HIS A 77 5.79 6.39 -4.35
CA HIS A 77 6.93 5.68 -3.80
C HIS A 77 7.58 6.42 -2.62
N THR A 78 8.30 5.67 -1.78
CA THR A 78 9.13 6.19 -0.69
C THR A 78 10.59 5.80 -0.91
N GLY A 79 11.52 6.57 -0.34
CA GLY A 79 12.97 6.36 -0.50
C GLY A 79 13.60 5.42 0.52
N VAL A 80 12.82 4.50 1.11
CA VAL A 80 13.36 3.55 2.11
C VAL A 80 14.24 2.51 1.41
N PRO A 81 15.42 2.16 1.96
CA PRO A 81 16.25 1.09 1.41
C PRO A 81 15.48 -0.23 1.31
N VAL A 82 15.60 -0.91 0.16
CA VAL A 82 14.96 -2.21 -0.09
C VAL A 82 15.89 -3.37 0.25
N GLN A 83 15.32 -4.45 0.80
CA GLN A 83 16.07 -5.66 1.10
C GLN A 83 16.40 -6.41 -0.19
N THR A 84 17.63 -6.92 -0.29
CA THR A 84 18.05 -7.82 -1.36
C THR A 84 18.35 -9.20 -0.77
N SER A 85 17.78 -10.25 -1.37
CA SER A 85 18.07 -11.64 -1.01
C SER A 85 18.74 -12.36 -2.18
N ALA A 86 19.75 -13.17 -1.88
CA ALA A 86 20.47 -13.96 -2.86
C ALA A 86 20.79 -15.35 -2.29
N ILE A 87 20.78 -16.38 -3.15
CA ILE A 87 21.13 -17.75 -2.81
C ILE A 87 21.95 -18.36 -3.95
N GLY A 88 22.91 -19.21 -3.59
CA GLY A 88 23.80 -19.89 -4.53
C GLY A 88 25.24 -19.34 -4.51
N VAL A 89 26.01 -19.73 -5.52
CA VAL A 89 27.42 -19.33 -5.67
C VAL A 89 27.52 -17.82 -5.80
N GLY A 90 28.37 -17.18 -4.97
CA GLY A 90 28.57 -15.74 -4.99
C GLY A 90 27.50 -14.92 -4.28
N SER A 91 26.52 -15.57 -3.63
CA SER A 91 25.43 -14.91 -2.89
C SER A 91 25.94 -13.95 -1.81
N GLU A 92 27.10 -14.22 -1.21
CA GLU A 92 27.74 -13.38 -0.21
C GLU A 92 28.11 -11.99 -0.72
N MET A 93 28.27 -11.79 -2.04
CA MET A 93 28.52 -10.46 -2.62
C MET A 93 27.30 -9.52 -2.53
N PHE A 94 26.11 -10.06 -2.27
CA PHE A 94 24.87 -9.29 -2.12
C PHE A 94 24.57 -8.91 -0.66
N ASN A 95 25.47 -9.21 0.28
CA ASN A 95 25.39 -8.73 1.65
C ASN A 95 25.75 -7.24 1.77
N GLY A 96 25.28 -6.61 2.85
CA GLY A 96 25.60 -5.23 3.20
C GLY A 96 24.70 -4.17 2.55
N TYR A 97 25.13 -2.92 2.64
CA TYR A 97 24.45 -1.75 2.10
C TYR A 97 25.14 -1.26 0.83
N TYR A 98 24.40 -1.10 -0.25
CA TYR A 98 24.92 -0.69 -1.55
C TYR A 98 23.80 -0.07 -2.40
N ASP A 99 24.19 0.67 -3.43
CA ASP A 99 23.25 1.22 -4.39
C ASP A 99 22.71 0.12 -5.31
N GLN A 100 21.46 0.27 -5.79
CA GLN A 100 20.85 -0.71 -6.68
C GLN A 100 21.63 -0.92 -7.99
N THR A 101 22.42 0.07 -8.44
CA THR A 101 23.32 -0.09 -9.58
C THR A 101 24.44 -1.08 -9.33
N ASP A 102 24.78 -1.44 -8.10
CA ASP A 102 25.80 -2.47 -7.86
C ASP A 102 25.25 -3.89 -8.05
N ILE A 103 23.93 -4.08 -8.05
CA ILE A 103 23.29 -5.38 -8.29
C ILE A 103 23.71 -5.93 -9.66
N HIS A 104 23.60 -5.14 -10.73
CA HIS A 104 23.96 -5.61 -12.07
C HIS A 104 25.45 -5.97 -12.17
N LYS A 105 26.33 -5.15 -11.57
CA LYS A 105 27.78 -5.38 -11.57
C LYS A 105 28.13 -6.69 -10.85
N LYS A 106 27.48 -6.95 -9.70
CA LYS A 106 27.65 -8.19 -8.93
C LYS A 106 27.15 -9.41 -9.69
N VAL A 107 26.01 -9.30 -10.38
CA VAL A 107 25.47 -10.36 -11.24
C VAL A 107 26.44 -10.71 -12.37
N ILE A 108 26.92 -9.71 -13.12
CA ILE A 108 27.90 -9.90 -14.20
C ILE A 108 29.13 -10.66 -13.69
N LYS A 109 29.65 -10.23 -12.54
CA LYS A 109 30.82 -10.83 -11.90
C LYS A 109 30.61 -12.30 -11.53
N ILE A 110 29.47 -12.67 -10.93
CA ILE A 110 29.20 -14.08 -10.59
C ILE A 110 28.90 -14.96 -11.80
N SER A 111 28.35 -14.38 -12.87
CA SER A 111 28.07 -15.11 -14.11
C SER A 111 29.34 -15.43 -14.91
N GLY A 112 30.51 -14.91 -14.50
CA GLY A 112 31.77 -15.06 -15.24
C GLY A 112 31.78 -14.33 -16.58
N LEU A 113 30.87 -13.37 -16.77
CA LEU A 113 30.80 -12.56 -17.98
C LEU A 113 31.78 -11.39 -17.84
N ASN A 114 32.64 -11.21 -18.85
CA ASN A 114 33.45 -10.01 -18.99
C ASN A 114 32.75 -9.09 -20.00
N ILE A 115 32.21 -7.98 -19.51
CA ILE A 115 31.52 -6.95 -20.30
C ILE A 115 32.26 -5.63 -20.14
#